data_AF-A0A1F4SWM2-F1
#
_entry.id   AF-A0A1F4SWM2-F1
#
_cell.length_a   1.000
_cell.length_b   1.000
_cell.length_c   1.000
_cell.angle_alpha   90.00
_cell.angle_beta   90.00
_cell.angle_gamma   90.00
#
_symmetry.space_group_name_H-M   'P 1'
#
loop_
_entity.id
_entity.type
_entity.pdbx_description
1 polymer ?
#
loop_
_entity_poly.entity_id
_entity_poly.type
_entity_poly.pdbx_seq_one_letter_code
_entity_poly.pdbx_strand_id
1 'polypeptide(L)'
;MYGYNTDAVGFRIAIEEAQTLAAMNEITLKTAVVYGYGGVLGTVVNVLQSMDIQVMVTGRRSEEAEIRAKAFGLPPYDRKPKDLFINATPVTNLTINELLAIKDFVEAIKGSRVAFDHTMPGLALEHLCNEKGILHIPGTRMYWPQMIAQWKLFMAGHIAADRIEGLLREADQLVAHPAPLD
;
A
#
# COMPACT_ATOMS: atom_id res chain seq x y z
N MET A 1 7.97 5.00 -27.28
CA MET A 1 7.06 5.15 -26.12
C MET A 1 7.78 4.63 -24.89
N TYR A 2 7.77 5.37 -23.78
CA TYR A 2 8.40 4.95 -22.53
C TYR A 2 7.31 4.56 -21.53
N GLY A 3 7.54 3.49 -20.75
CA GLY A 3 6.65 3.08 -19.66
C GLY A 3 7.27 3.44 -18.31
N TYR A 4 6.48 4.08 -17.44
CA TYR A 4 6.86 4.43 -16.07
C TYR A 4 5.86 3.80 -15.10
N ASN A 5 6.32 3.38 -13.92
CA ASN A 5 5.49 2.86 -12.85
C ASN A 5 5.47 3.87 -11.70
N THR A 6 4.47 4.76 -11.71
CA THR A 6 4.31 5.79 -10.67
C THR A 6 3.72 5.22 -9.38
N ASP A 7 3.06 4.06 -9.43
CA ASP A 7 2.59 3.33 -8.25
C ASP A 7 3.79 2.96 -7.36
N ALA A 8 4.93 2.60 -7.95
CA ALA A 8 6.16 2.33 -7.21
C ALA A 8 6.67 3.57 -6.45
N VAL A 9 6.51 4.76 -7.04
CA VAL A 9 6.88 6.04 -6.39
C VAL A 9 5.92 6.35 -5.25
N GLY A 10 4.62 6.25 -5.51
CA GLY A 10 3.58 6.45 -4.50
C GLY A 10 3.74 5.52 -3.31
N PHE A 11 3.90 4.23 -3.60
CA PHE A 11 4.04 3.20 -2.57
C PHE A 11 5.33 3.39 -1.77
N ARG A 12 6.46 3.69 -2.40
CA ARG A 12 7.72 4.01 -1.68
C ARG A 12 7.51 5.13 -0.66
N ILE A 13 6.94 6.25 -1.09
CA ILE A 13 6.72 7.40 -0.21
C ILE A 13 5.80 7.03 0.97
N ALA A 14 4.73 6.28 0.69
CA ALA A 14 3.85 5.80 1.76
C ALA A 14 4.57 4.88 2.77
N ILE A 15 5.49 4.02 2.32
CA ILE A 15 6.27 3.16 3.23
C ILE A 15 7.36 3.95 3.97
N GLU A 16 7.97 4.97 3.37
CA GLU A 16 8.92 5.87 4.05
C GLU A 16 8.24 6.66 5.17
N GLU A 17 7.03 7.17 4.91
CA GLU A 17 6.18 7.77 5.95
C GLU A 17 5.83 6.76 7.04
N ALA A 18 5.46 5.53 6.65
CA ALA A 18 5.16 4.46 7.59
C ALA A 18 6.38 4.12 8.47
N GLN A 19 7.60 4.04 7.91
CA GLN A 19 8.82 3.82 8.67
C GLN A 19 9.10 4.95 9.66
N THR A 20 8.84 6.20 9.27
CA THR A 20 9.01 7.36 10.15
C THR A 20 8.04 7.30 11.34
N LEU A 21 6.77 7.03 11.09
CA LEU A 21 5.76 6.88 12.14
C LEU A 21 6.02 5.65 13.02
N ALA A 22 6.44 4.54 12.41
CA ALA A 22 6.85 3.32 13.08
C ALA A 22 8.04 3.59 14.02
N ALA A 23 9.06 4.32 13.58
CA ALA A 23 10.23 4.65 14.40
C ALA A 23 9.86 5.50 15.63
N MET A 24 8.91 6.43 15.51
CA MET A 24 8.37 7.20 16.65
C MET A 24 7.69 6.31 17.71
N ASN A 25 7.31 5.09 17.34
CA ASN A 25 6.69 4.08 18.21
C ASN A 25 7.63 2.89 18.50
N GLU A 26 8.94 3.09 18.33
CA GLU A 26 9.98 2.07 18.57
C GLU A 26 9.73 0.79 17.75
N ILE A 27 9.31 0.96 16.50
CA ILE A 27 9.07 -0.10 15.53
C ILE A 27 10.10 0.01 14.41
N THR A 28 10.79 -1.08 14.11
CA THR A 28 11.63 -1.19 12.92
C THR A 28 10.97 -2.14 11.93
N LEU A 29 10.79 -1.69 10.67
CA LEU A 29 10.21 -2.53 9.62
C LEU A 29 11.33 -3.29 8.91
N LYS A 30 11.46 -4.59 9.16
CA LYS A 30 12.45 -5.48 8.52
C LYS A 30 11.81 -6.64 7.77
N THR A 31 10.58 -6.99 8.14
CA THR A 31 9.86 -8.11 7.55
C THR A 31 8.45 -7.66 7.16
N ALA A 32 7.99 -8.16 6.02
CA ALA A 32 6.66 -7.88 5.51
C ALA A 32 5.97 -9.16 5.01
N VAL A 33 4.65 -9.21 5.18
CA VAL A 33 3.79 -10.17 4.49
C VAL A 33 2.81 -9.42 3.61
N VAL A 34 2.76 -9.81 2.33
CA VAL A 34 1.79 -9.30 1.35
C VAL A 34 0.64 -10.28 1.25
N TYR A 35 -0.56 -9.84 1.60
CA TYR A 35 -1.79 -10.58 1.34
C TYR A 35 -2.34 -10.17 -0.02
N GLY A 36 -2.22 -11.07 -1.00
CA GLY A 36 -2.60 -10.81 -2.39
C GLY A 36 -1.44 -10.98 -3.36
N TYR A 37 -1.73 -11.57 -4.52
CA TYR A 37 -0.73 -11.93 -5.52
C TYR A 37 -1.14 -11.52 -6.95
N GLY A 38 -1.90 -10.42 -7.03
CA GLY A 38 -2.36 -9.79 -8.27
C GLY A 38 -1.35 -8.81 -8.89
N GLY A 39 -1.82 -7.91 -9.75
CA GLY A 39 -0.97 -7.01 -10.55
C GLY A 39 -0.07 -6.07 -9.76
N VAL A 40 -0.46 -5.71 -8.54
CA VAL A 40 0.29 -4.81 -7.65
C VAL A 40 1.50 -5.50 -6.99
N LEU A 41 1.51 -6.84 -6.91
CA LEU A 41 2.52 -7.60 -6.16
C LEU A 41 3.94 -7.23 -6.59
N GLY A 42 4.20 -7.14 -7.90
CA GLY A 42 5.53 -6.81 -8.40
C GLY A 42 6.03 -5.44 -7.95
N THR A 43 5.15 -4.43 -7.93
CA THR A 43 5.48 -3.10 -7.43
C THR A 43 5.85 -3.15 -5.94
N VAL A 44 5.01 -3.81 -5.13
CA VAL A 44 5.20 -3.91 -3.68
C VAL A 44 6.51 -4.63 -3.35
N VAL A 45 6.74 -5.79 -3.95
CA VAL A 45 7.95 -6.60 -3.71
C VAL A 45 9.20 -5.82 -4.06
N ASN A 46 9.26 -5.22 -5.25
CA ASN A 46 10.44 -4.48 -5.71
C ASN A 46 10.76 -3.28 -4.80
N VAL A 47 9.74 -2.52 -4.39
CA VAL A 47 9.93 -1.37 -3.49
C VAL A 47 10.42 -1.84 -2.12
N LEU A 48 9.74 -2.81 -1.49
CA LEU A 48 10.12 -3.29 -0.16
C LEU A 48 11.53 -3.90 -0.13
N GLN A 49 11.89 -4.71 -1.14
CA GLN A 49 13.24 -5.28 -1.23
C GLN A 49 14.31 -4.20 -1.40
N SER A 50 14.04 -3.15 -2.18
CA SER A 50 14.96 -2.01 -2.32
C SER A 50 15.11 -1.16 -1.04
N MET A 51 14.26 -1.41 -0.04
CA MET A 51 14.30 -0.80 1.30
C MET A 51 14.85 -1.78 2.36
N ASP A 52 15.47 -2.87 1.93
CA ASP A 52 16.01 -3.94 2.78
C ASP A 52 14.94 -4.58 3.70
N ILE A 53 13.70 -4.67 3.22
CA ILE A 53 12.60 -5.36 3.90
C ILE A 53 12.44 -6.76 3.29
N GLN A 54 12.54 -7.80 4.11
CA GLN A 54 12.29 -9.17 3.69
C GLN A 54 10.79 -9.38 3.44
N VAL A 55 10.44 -9.80 2.23
CA VAL A 55 9.04 -9.96 1.81
C VAL A 55 8.64 -11.44 1.73
N MET A 56 7.46 -11.75 2.26
CA MET A 56 6.73 -12.99 2.04
C MET A 56 5.36 -12.69 1.43
N VAL A 57 4.77 -13.66 0.75
CA VAL A 57 3.47 -13.50 0.07
C VAL A 57 2.54 -14.61 0.51
N THR A 58 1.29 -14.25 0.77
CA THR A 58 0.19 -15.18 1.06
C THR A 58 -1.11 -14.66 0.44
N GLY A 59 -2.19 -15.40 0.59
CA GLY A 59 -3.51 -15.00 0.11
C GLY A 59 -4.53 -16.11 0.33
N ARG A 60 -5.73 -15.92 -0.24
CA ARG A 60 -6.84 -16.88 -0.14
C ARG A 60 -6.50 -18.30 -0.62
N ARG A 61 -5.52 -18.44 -1.51
CA ARG A 61 -5.01 -19.73 -1.98
C ARG A 61 -3.50 -19.77 -1.75
N SER A 62 -3.09 -20.41 -0.66
CA SER A 62 -1.69 -20.47 -0.23
C SER A 62 -0.77 -21.06 -1.30
N GLU A 63 -1.21 -22.10 -1.99
CA GLU A 63 -0.43 -22.76 -3.06
C GLU A 63 -0.13 -21.80 -4.23
N GLU A 64 -1.12 -21.00 -4.65
CA GLU A 64 -0.91 -20.01 -5.71
C GLU A 64 0.00 -18.87 -5.25
N ALA A 65 -0.15 -18.45 -4.00
CA ALA A 65 0.73 -17.44 -3.42
C ALA A 65 2.18 -17.93 -3.36
N GLU A 66 2.41 -19.21 -3.05
CA GLU A 66 3.75 -19.81 -3.03
C GLU A 66 4.36 -19.90 -4.44
N ILE A 67 3.58 -20.28 -5.46
CA ILE A 67 4.02 -20.26 -6.86
C ILE A 67 4.43 -18.84 -7.27
N ARG A 68 3.63 -17.83 -6.89
CA ARG A 68 3.92 -16.43 -7.16
C ARG A 68 5.15 -15.94 -6.41
N ALA A 69 5.29 -16.28 -5.13
CA ALA A 69 6.48 -15.96 -4.32
C ALA A 69 7.76 -16.49 -4.96
N LYS A 70 7.74 -17.74 -5.42
CA LYS A 70 8.88 -18.38 -6.12
C LYS A 70 9.27 -17.64 -7.39
N ALA A 71 8.30 -17.12 -8.17
CA ALA A 71 8.58 -16.34 -9.37
C ALA A 71 9.33 -15.02 -9.09
N PHE A 72 9.21 -14.48 -7.86
CA PHE A 72 9.94 -13.31 -7.38
C PHE A 72 11.17 -13.66 -6.54
N GLY A 73 11.53 -14.95 -6.42
CA GLY A 73 12.66 -15.39 -5.58
C GLY A 73 12.44 -15.18 -4.09
N LEU A 74 11.19 -15.13 -3.63
CA LEU A 74 10.83 -14.90 -2.24
C LEU A 74 10.77 -16.21 -1.43
N PRO A 75 11.09 -16.17 -0.12
CA PRO A 75 10.87 -17.32 0.75
C PRO A 75 9.39 -17.65 0.89
N PRO A 76 9.04 -18.92 1.19
CA PRO A 76 7.67 -19.31 1.48
C PRO A 76 7.17 -18.59 2.75
N TYR A 77 5.86 -18.33 2.82
CA TYR A 77 5.27 -17.74 4.00
C TYR A 77 5.36 -18.68 5.21
N ASP A 78 6.04 -18.24 6.26
CA ASP A 78 6.37 -19.05 7.44
C ASP A 78 5.32 -18.98 8.57
N ARG A 79 4.21 -18.25 8.34
CA ARG A 79 3.13 -18.03 9.32
C ARG A 79 3.57 -17.39 10.64
N LYS A 80 4.76 -16.77 10.66
CA LYS A 80 5.23 -15.99 11.80
C LYS A 80 4.81 -14.53 11.66
N PRO A 81 4.65 -13.80 12.78
CA PRO A 81 4.42 -12.36 12.73
C PRO A 81 5.49 -11.65 11.88
N LYS A 82 5.06 -10.62 11.15
CA LYS A 82 5.92 -9.71 10.38
C LYS A 82 5.75 -8.30 10.91
N ASP A 83 6.71 -7.42 10.69
CA ASP A 83 6.60 -6.03 11.17
C ASP A 83 5.49 -5.28 10.42
N LEU A 84 5.38 -5.57 9.12
CA LEU A 84 4.49 -4.93 8.17
C LEU A 84 3.54 -5.93 7.49
N PHE A 85 2.26 -5.66 7.58
CA PHE A 85 1.22 -6.32 6.78
C PHE A 85 0.86 -5.43 5.59
N ILE A 86 0.79 -5.99 4.38
CA ILE A 86 0.31 -5.29 3.19
C ILE A 86 -0.96 -5.98 2.69
N ASN A 87 -2.09 -5.28 2.69
CA ASN A 87 -3.26 -5.72 1.93
C ASN A 87 -3.12 -5.27 0.47
N ALA A 88 -2.94 -6.23 -0.44
CA ALA A 88 -2.92 -6.03 -1.88
C ALA A 88 -4.16 -6.64 -2.57
N THR A 89 -5.30 -6.67 -1.86
CA THR A 89 -6.57 -7.21 -2.37
C THR A 89 -7.76 -6.33 -2.04
N PRO A 90 -8.87 -6.38 -2.80
CA PRO A 90 -10.10 -5.65 -2.47
C PRO A 90 -10.87 -6.18 -1.25
N VAL A 91 -10.34 -7.12 -0.47
CA VAL A 91 -11.09 -7.79 0.61
C VAL A 91 -11.49 -6.86 1.73
N THR A 92 -10.86 -5.69 1.84
CA THR A 92 -11.15 -4.69 2.87
C THR A 92 -12.33 -3.79 2.51
N ASN A 93 -12.96 -4.02 1.35
CA ASN A 93 -14.29 -3.51 1.00
C ASN A 93 -15.43 -4.30 1.66
N LEU A 94 -15.13 -5.45 2.24
CA LEU A 94 -16.10 -6.24 3.01
C LEU A 94 -16.40 -5.56 4.36
N THR A 95 -17.45 -6.01 5.03
CA THR A 95 -17.68 -5.67 6.44
C THR A 95 -16.59 -6.28 7.33
N ILE A 96 -16.41 -5.74 8.55
CA ILE A 96 -15.45 -6.29 9.51
C ILE A 96 -15.71 -7.77 9.82
N ASN A 97 -16.97 -8.18 9.95
CA ASN A 97 -17.33 -9.57 10.26
C ASN A 97 -16.97 -10.52 9.12
N GLU A 98 -17.16 -10.09 7.88
CA GLU A 98 -16.78 -10.87 6.70
C GLU A 98 -15.25 -10.96 6.58
N LEU A 99 -14.52 -9.87 6.82
CA LEU A 99 -13.07 -9.87 6.82
C LEU A 99 -12.49 -10.84 7.87
N LEU A 100 -13.05 -10.81 9.09
CA LEU A 100 -12.64 -11.69 10.18
C LEU A 100 -12.95 -13.17 9.91
N ALA A 101 -13.89 -13.48 9.02
CA ALA A 101 -14.16 -14.86 8.60
C ALA A 101 -13.08 -15.43 7.65
N ILE A 102 -12.24 -14.58 7.05
CA ILE A 102 -11.15 -14.98 6.17
C ILE A 102 -9.93 -15.38 7.02
N LYS A 103 -9.86 -16.66 7.41
CA LYS A 103 -8.81 -17.19 8.30
C LYS A 103 -7.40 -16.84 7.84
N ASP A 104 -7.10 -16.98 6.54
CA ASP A 104 -5.77 -16.68 6.00
C ASP A 104 -5.41 -15.18 6.11
N PHE A 105 -6.39 -14.29 6.00
CA PHE A 105 -6.19 -12.85 6.19
C PHE A 105 -5.88 -12.53 7.65
N VAL A 106 -6.70 -13.05 8.57
CA VAL A 106 -6.51 -12.89 10.01
C VAL A 106 -5.18 -13.48 10.46
N GLU A 107 -4.80 -14.65 9.93
CA GLU A 107 -3.50 -15.28 10.18
C GLU A 107 -2.34 -14.43 9.64
N ALA A 108 -2.48 -13.84 8.45
CA ALA A 108 -1.44 -13.00 7.84
C ALA A 108 -1.19 -11.70 8.60
N ILE A 109 -2.23 -11.02 9.08
CA ILE A 109 -2.04 -9.78 9.85
C ILE A 109 -1.63 -10.03 11.30
N LYS A 110 -1.82 -11.24 11.83
CA LYS A 110 -1.60 -11.57 13.24
C LYS A 110 -0.18 -11.22 13.70
N GLY A 111 -0.10 -10.37 14.71
CA GLY A 111 1.16 -9.95 15.32
C GLY A 111 1.93 -8.89 14.52
N SER A 112 1.35 -8.40 13.40
CA SER A 112 1.91 -7.25 12.69
C SER A 112 1.73 -5.97 13.50
N ARG A 113 2.71 -5.07 13.40
CA ARG A 113 2.67 -3.79 14.13
C ARG A 113 2.25 -2.63 13.23
N VAL A 114 2.45 -2.76 11.92
CA VAL A 114 2.02 -1.81 10.90
C VAL A 114 1.23 -2.54 9.82
N ALA A 115 0.18 -1.92 9.30
CA ALA A 115 -0.59 -2.42 8.18
C ALA A 115 -0.79 -1.33 7.13
N PHE A 116 -0.51 -1.66 5.87
CA PHE A 116 -0.80 -0.81 4.72
C PHE A 116 -1.99 -1.38 3.93
N ASP A 117 -3.01 -0.56 3.68
CA ASP A 117 -4.12 -0.93 2.81
C ASP A 117 -3.95 -0.34 1.41
N HIS A 118 -3.77 -1.17 0.38
CA HIS A 118 -3.75 -0.68 -1.00
C HIS A 118 -5.14 -0.28 -1.52
N THR A 119 -6.22 -0.67 -0.83
CA THR A 119 -7.60 -0.35 -1.21
C THR A 119 -7.98 1.06 -0.79
N MET A 120 -8.72 1.77 -1.64
CA MET A 120 -9.12 3.17 -1.40
C MET A 120 -10.63 3.39 -1.66
N PRO A 121 -11.41 3.82 -0.66
CA PRO A 121 -11.14 3.74 0.78
C PRO A 121 -11.40 2.31 1.29
N GLY A 122 -10.40 1.65 1.89
CA GLY A 122 -10.63 0.42 2.66
C GLY A 122 -11.29 0.74 3.99
N LEU A 123 -12.38 0.05 4.36
CA LEU A 123 -13.15 0.34 5.57
C LEU A 123 -12.83 -0.64 6.71
N ALA A 124 -12.70 -1.92 6.41
CA ALA A 124 -12.57 -2.95 7.45
C ALA A 124 -11.17 -3.06 8.05
N LEU A 125 -10.11 -2.77 7.28
CA LEU A 125 -8.74 -2.90 7.78
C LEU A 125 -8.40 -1.83 8.82
N GLU A 126 -8.82 -0.59 8.60
CA GLU A 126 -8.64 0.49 9.58
C GLU A 126 -9.27 0.12 10.93
N HIS A 127 -10.52 -0.36 10.89
CA HIS A 127 -11.22 -0.80 12.10
C HIS A 127 -10.48 -1.92 12.82
N LEU A 128 -10.07 -2.97 12.08
CA LEU A 128 -9.29 -4.07 12.64
C LEU A 128 -7.97 -3.59 13.25
N CYS A 129 -7.29 -2.66 12.59
CA CYS A 129 -6.02 -2.12 13.08
C CYS A 129 -6.22 -1.35 14.38
N ASN A 130 -7.25 -0.50 14.46
CA ASN A 130 -7.59 0.25 15.65
C ASN A 130 -7.90 -0.67 16.84
N GLU A 131 -8.67 -1.74 16.63
CA GLU A 131 -8.96 -2.73 17.69
C GLU A 131 -7.72 -3.50 18.17
N LYS A 132 -6.74 -3.70 17.29
CA LYS A 132 -5.54 -4.50 17.57
C LYS A 132 -4.31 -3.67 17.94
N GLY A 133 -4.43 -2.35 17.98
CA GLY A 133 -3.31 -1.44 18.22
C GLY A 133 -2.24 -1.50 17.12
N ILE A 134 -2.65 -1.75 15.88
CA ILE A 134 -1.78 -1.79 14.70
C ILE A 134 -1.78 -0.40 14.07
N LEU A 135 -0.61 0.11 13.72
CA LEU A 135 -0.50 1.37 12.98
C LEU A 135 -1.03 1.18 11.55
N HIS A 136 -2.16 1.81 11.24
CA HIS A 136 -2.78 1.75 9.92
C HIS A 136 -2.26 2.85 8.98
N ILE A 137 -1.83 2.45 7.78
CA ILE A 137 -1.40 3.32 6.70
C ILE A 137 -2.40 3.18 5.55
N PRO A 138 -3.27 4.17 5.30
CA PRO A 138 -4.27 4.07 4.25
C PRO A 138 -3.65 4.25 2.86
N GLY A 139 -4.23 3.61 1.85
CA GLY A 139 -3.77 3.70 0.46
C GLY A 139 -3.80 5.12 -0.11
N THR A 140 -4.60 6.01 0.48
CA THR A 140 -4.59 7.44 0.11
C THR A 140 -3.22 8.10 0.30
N ARG A 141 -2.34 7.53 1.14
CA ARG A 141 -0.94 7.96 1.30
C ARG A 141 -0.09 7.74 0.05
N MET A 142 -0.39 6.74 -0.77
CA MET A 142 0.33 6.52 -2.02
C MET A 142 -0.28 7.24 -3.23
N TYR A 143 -1.59 7.54 -3.17
CA TYR A 143 -2.34 8.11 -4.30
C TYR A 143 -1.79 9.47 -4.76
N TRP A 144 -1.64 10.41 -3.83
CA TRP A 144 -1.17 11.76 -4.16
C TRP A 144 0.25 11.75 -4.74
N PRO A 145 1.24 11.09 -4.12
CA PRO A 145 2.58 11.06 -4.70
C PRO A 145 2.65 10.33 -6.04
N GLN A 146 1.87 9.25 -6.23
CA GLN A 146 1.73 8.58 -7.53
C GLN A 146 1.19 9.54 -8.60
N MET A 147 0.12 10.27 -8.30
CA MET A 147 -0.50 11.22 -9.21
C MET A 147 0.46 12.37 -9.55
N ILE A 148 1.14 12.94 -8.56
CA ILE A 148 2.14 13.99 -8.75
C ILE A 148 3.28 13.49 -9.66
N ALA A 149 3.78 12.28 -9.42
CA ALA A 149 4.83 11.68 -10.24
C ALA A 149 4.38 11.50 -11.69
N GLN A 150 3.13 11.08 -11.91
CA GLN A 150 2.56 10.90 -13.24
C GLN A 150 2.41 12.23 -13.99
N TRP A 151 1.87 13.26 -13.33
CA TRP A 151 1.71 14.57 -13.96
C TRP A 151 3.04 15.27 -14.23
N LYS A 152 4.06 15.06 -13.40
CA LYS A 152 5.43 15.53 -13.69
C LYS A 152 5.97 14.95 -14.99
N LEU A 153 5.65 13.69 -15.32
CA LEU A 153 6.05 13.07 -16.58
C LEU A 153 5.30 13.67 -17.78
N PHE A 154 3.99 13.86 -17.66
CA PHE A 154 3.17 14.40 -18.75
C PHE A 154 3.46 15.87 -19.05
N MET A 155 3.77 16.66 -18.02
CA MET A 155 3.99 18.10 -18.15
C MET A 155 5.47 18.49 -18.26
N ALA A 156 6.37 17.50 -18.40
CA ALA A 156 7.80 17.74 -18.55
C ALA A 156 8.07 18.66 -19.75
N GLY A 157 8.73 19.79 -19.51
CA GLY A 157 9.02 20.81 -20.53
C GLY A 157 7.89 21.81 -20.79
N HIS A 158 6.70 21.60 -20.20
CA HIS A 158 5.55 22.50 -20.33
C HIS A 158 5.27 23.28 -19.04
N ILE A 159 5.43 22.63 -17.88
CA ILE A 159 5.22 23.24 -16.56
C ILE A 159 6.40 22.89 -15.66
N ALA A 160 6.85 23.84 -14.85
CA ALA A 160 7.88 23.60 -13.85
C ALA A 160 7.40 22.55 -12.83
N ALA A 161 8.26 21.57 -12.51
CA ALA A 161 7.86 20.39 -11.74
C ALA A 161 7.40 20.71 -10.31
N ASP A 162 7.88 21.80 -9.73
CA ASP A 162 7.50 22.34 -8.43
C ASP A 162 6.09 22.94 -8.39
N ARG A 163 5.54 23.34 -9.56
CA ARG A 163 4.17 23.87 -9.67
C ARG A 163 3.10 22.80 -9.77
N ILE A 164 3.46 21.58 -10.19
CA ILE A 164 2.50 20.51 -10.50
C ILE A 164 1.63 20.16 -9.30
N GLU A 165 2.21 20.02 -8.11
CA GLU A 165 1.44 19.65 -6.92
C GLU A 165 0.41 20.72 -6.56
N GLY A 166 0.78 22.01 -6.60
CA GLY A 166 -0.13 23.11 -6.35
C GLY A 166 -1.34 23.09 -7.30
N LEU A 167 -1.07 22.91 -8.60
CA LEU A 167 -2.12 22.84 -9.62
C LEU A 167 -3.07 21.65 -9.43
N LEU A 168 -2.55 20.49 -9.02
CA LEU A 168 -3.39 19.32 -8.74
C LEU A 168 -4.29 19.53 -7.52
N ARG A 169 -3.77 20.20 -6.48
CA ARG A 169 -4.56 20.52 -5.28
C ARG A 169 -5.63 21.57 -5.57
N GLU A 170 -5.32 22.59 -6.37
CA GLU A 170 -6.30 23.56 -6.85
C GLU A 170 -7.41 22.88 -7.66
N ALA A 171 -7.06 21.95 -8.56
CA ALA A 171 -8.03 21.20 -9.34
C ALA A 171 -8.95 20.33 -8.47
N ASP A 172 -8.42 19.65 -7.46
CA ASP A 172 -9.21 18.83 -6.53
C ASP A 172 -10.22 19.67 -5.73
N GLN A 173 -9.81 20.87 -5.28
CA GLN A 173 -10.70 21.81 -4.60
C GLN A 173 -11.83 22.33 -5.49
N LEU A 174 -11.55 22.60 -6.77
CA LEU A 174 -12.56 23.04 -7.74
C LEU A 174 -13.60 21.93 -8.03
N VAL A 175 -13.19 20.66 -8.00
CA VAL A 175 -14.10 19.53 -8.16
C VAL A 175 -14.95 19.31 -6.90
N ALA A 176 -14.37 19.48 -5.71
CA ALA A 176 -15.09 19.35 -4.44
C ALA A 176 -16.09 20.51 -4.19
N HIS A 177 -15.80 21.69 -4.74
CA HIS A 177 -16.62 22.89 -4.65
C HIS A 177 -16.80 23.52 -6.04
N PRO A 178 -17.66 22.94 -6.90
CA PRO A 178 -17.90 23.51 -8.21
C PRO A 178 -18.44 24.93 -8.05
N ALA A 179 -17.83 25.88 -8.77
CA ALA A 179 -18.40 27.22 -8.86
C ALA A 179 -19.85 27.11 -9.35
N PRO A 180 -20.78 27.95 -8.85
CA PRO A 180 -22.12 28.01 -9.41
C PRO A 180 -21.99 28.28 -10.91
N LEU A 181 -22.69 27.47 -11.72
CA LEU A 181 -22.79 27.72 -13.15
C LEU A 181 -23.59 29.01 -13.33
N ASP A 182 -22.93 30.05 -13.82
CA ASP A 182 -23.56 31.30 -14.27
C ASP A 182 -24.44 31.07 -15.52
#